data_AF-A0A2H0Q7N7-F1
#
_entry.id   AF-A0A2H0Q7N7-F1
#
_cell.length_a   1.000
_cell.length_b   1.000
_cell.length_c   1.000
_cell.angle_alpha   90.00
_cell.angle_beta   90.00
_cell.angle_gamma   90.00
#
_symmetry.space_group_name_H-M   'P 1'
#
loop_
_entity.id
_entity.type
_entity.pdbx_description
1 polymer ?
#
loop_
_entity_poly.entity_id
_entity_poly.type
_entity_poly.pdbx_seq_one_letter_code
_entity_poly.pdbx_strand_id
1 'polypeptide(L)'
;MKEQINEYKKFLADDTQASLQTRLRVKKNVLKYLQPPLKKLLPKFLFSLSAGGLTTLAICPQFGVGPLIQGHGIGHVFMQFGETACAAFCGAFYISISTIVALLILKPHERMVIFDYHYRLLSGFSVATFLLFMVLNKSLELPSLYNSPSAFVAWLLSGLAASAIISRVSLSLTKS
;
A
#
# COMPACT_ATOMS: atom_id res chain seq x y z
N MET A 1 -37.27 -12.84 -3.87
CA MET A 1 -36.33 -12.20 -2.90
C MET A 1 -36.86 -12.20 -1.46
N LYS A 2 -38.12 -11.77 -1.19
CA LYS A 2 -38.72 -11.80 0.17
C LYS A 2 -38.77 -13.20 0.80
N GLU A 3 -39.00 -14.22 -0.02
CA GLU A 3 -39.08 -15.61 0.42
C GLU A 3 -37.74 -16.18 0.90
N GLN A 4 -36.65 -15.95 0.16
CA GLN A 4 -35.29 -16.34 0.57
C GLN A 4 -34.82 -15.64 1.85
N ILE A 5 -35.20 -14.37 2.03
CA ILE A 5 -34.92 -13.64 3.28
C ILE A 5 -35.64 -14.31 4.46
N ASN A 6 -36.84 -14.83 4.25
CA ASN A 6 -37.62 -15.49 5.28
C ASN A 6 -37.06 -16.88 5.62
N GLU A 7 -36.67 -17.67 4.61
CA GLU A 7 -35.95 -18.94 4.84
C GLU A 7 -34.62 -18.72 5.58
N TYR A 8 -33.85 -17.70 5.20
CA TYR A 8 -32.61 -17.37 5.89
C TYR A 8 -32.83 -17.00 7.36
N LYS A 9 -33.87 -16.20 7.66
CA LYS A 9 -34.25 -15.89 9.04
C LYS A 9 -34.70 -17.12 9.82
N LYS A 10 -35.43 -18.03 9.18
CA LYS A 10 -35.88 -19.29 9.78
C LYS A 10 -34.72 -20.21 10.09
N PHE A 11 -33.73 -20.27 9.19
CA PHE A 11 -32.47 -20.99 9.41
C PHE A 11 -31.63 -20.39 10.55
N LEU A 12 -31.57 -19.06 10.67
CA LEU A 12 -30.86 -18.40 11.78
C LEU A 12 -31.56 -18.56 13.13
N ALA A 13 -32.87 -18.76 13.14
CA ALA A 13 -33.68 -18.95 14.35
C ALA A 13 -33.71 -20.41 14.83
N ASP A 14 -33.23 -21.35 14.02
CA ASP A 14 -33.12 -22.76 14.39
C ASP A 14 -31.90 -22.95 15.31
N ASP A 15 -32.13 -23.31 16.57
CA ASP A 15 -31.09 -23.47 17.62
C ASP A 15 -30.48 -24.88 17.63
N THR A 16 -30.54 -25.58 16.49
CA THR A 16 -29.90 -26.89 16.32
C THR A 16 -28.38 -26.72 16.41
N GLN A 17 -27.84 -26.88 17.62
CA GLN A 17 -26.41 -26.80 17.87
C GLN A 17 -25.67 -27.89 17.08
N ALA A 18 -25.06 -27.48 15.97
CA ALA A 18 -24.09 -28.30 15.27
C ALA A 18 -23.02 -28.82 16.24
N SER A 19 -22.60 -30.07 16.07
CA SER A 19 -21.55 -30.67 16.90
C SER A 19 -20.32 -29.75 16.98
N LEU A 20 -19.69 -29.70 18.16
CA LEU A 20 -18.55 -28.83 18.42
C LEU A 20 -17.45 -28.97 17.34
N GLN A 21 -17.23 -30.19 16.86
CA GLN A 21 -16.27 -30.47 15.78
C GLN A 21 -16.65 -29.79 14.46
N THR A 22 -17.93 -29.81 14.07
CA THR A 22 -18.42 -29.13 12.88
C THR A 22 -18.28 -27.63 13.01
N ARG A 23 -18.63 -27.06 14.18
CA ARG A 23 -18.47 -25.62 14.45
C ARG A 23 -17.00 -25.18 14.35
N LEU A 24 -16.08 -25.93 14.94
CA LEU A 24 -14.64 -25.65 14.85
C LEU A 24 -14.10 -25.79 13.42
N ARG A 25 -14.55 -26.80 12.67
CA ARG A 25 -14.14 -27.01 11.28
C ARG A 25 -14.64 -25.90 10.36
N VAL A 26 -15.92 -25.52 10.49
CA VAL A 26 -16.51 -24.40 9.73
C VAL A 26 -15.81 -23.10 10.09
N LYS A 27 -15.62 -22.79 11.39
CA LYS A 27 -14.90 -21.59 11.82
C LYS A 27 -13.48 -21.54 11.25
N LYS A 28 -12.74 -22.65 11.28
CA LYS A 28 -11.38 -22.74 10.74
C LYS A 28 -11.36 -22.53 9.22
N ASN A 29 -12.30 -23.12 8.49
CA ASN A 29 -12.41 -22.95 7.05
C ASN A 29 -12.79 -21.51 6.70
N VAL A 30 -13.79 -20.95 7.37
CA VAL A 30 -14.23 -19.56 7.20
C VAL A 30 -13.09 -18.59 7.49
N LEU A 31 -12.34 -18.77 8.59
CA LEU A 31 -11.15 -17.97 8.89
C LEU A 31 -10.07 -18.10 7.81
N LYS A 32 -9.84 -19.30 7.27
CA LYS A 32 -8.87 -19.53 6.19
C LYS A 32 -9.25 -18.81 4.88
N TYR A 33 -10.54 -18.64 4.61
CA TYR A 33 -11.04 -17.89 3.45
C TYR A 33 -11.09 -16.38 3.71
N LEU A 34 -11.43 -15.97 4.93
CA LEU A 34 -11.48 -14.55 5.34
C LEU A 34 -10.08 -13.94 5.54
N GLN A 35 -9.08 -14.74 5.90
CA GLN A 35 -7.70 -14.31 6.11
C GLN A 35 -6.77 -15.06 5.16
N PRO A 36 -6.69 -14.66 3.87
CA PRO A 36 -5.70 -15.19 2.96
C PRO A 36 -4.31 -15.08 3.58
N PRO A 37 -3.48 -16.14 3.49
CA PRO A 37 -2.17 -16.13 4.11
C PRO A 37 -1.32 -15.02 3.52
N LEU A 38 -0.71 -14.20 4.37
CA LEU A 38 0.17 -13.08 3.99
C LEU A 38 1.21 -13.48 2.93
N LYS A 39 1.70 -14.72 2.96
CA LYS A 39 2.65 -15.26 1.97
C LYS A 39 2.16 -15.17 0.52
N LYS A 40 0.85 -15.24 0.28
CA LYS A 40 0.26 -15.10 -1.08
C LYS A 40 0.08 -13.64 -1.49
N LEU A 41 -0.10 -12.75 -0.51
CA LEU A 41 -0.32 -11.33 -0.71
C LEU A 41 0.99 -10.55 -0.86
N LEU A 42 2.01 -10.96 -0.11
CA LEU A 42 3.33 -10.35 -0.09
C LEU A 42 3.95 -10.17 -1.48
N PRO A 43 4.01 -11.16 -2.39
CA PRO A 43 4.61 -10.95 -3.71
C PRO A 43 3.84 -9.95 -4.56
N LYS A 44 2.50 -9.92 -4.48
CA LYS A 44 1.69 -8.92 -5.18
C LYS A 44 1.95 -7.51 -4.65
N PHE A 45 2.07 -7.40 -3.34
CA PHE A 45 2.38 -6.14 -2.69
C PHE A 45 3.80 -5.66 -3.02
N LEU A 46 4.79 -6.53 -2.95
CA LEU A 46 6.16 -6.24 -3.38
C LEU A 46 6.21 -5.79 -4.83
N PHE A 47 5.48 -6.47 -5.72
CA PHE A 47 5.37 -6.04 -7.10
C PHE A 47 4.78 -4.62 -7.21
N SER A 48 3.73 -4.30 -6.45
CA SER A 48 3.16 -2.95 -6.46
C SER A 48 4.11 -1.87 -5.94
N LEU A 49 4.95 -2.19 -4.95
CA LEU A 49 6.00 -1.30 -4.46
C LEU A 49 7.11 -1.11 -5.48
N SER A 50 7.58 -2.18 -6.11
CA SER A 50 8.60 -2.12 -7.15
C SER A 50 8.10 -1.34 -8.37
N ALA A 51 6.88 -1.62 -8.83
CA ALA A 51 6.27 -0.90 -9.94
C ALA A 51 6.11 0.59 -9.61
N GLY A 52 5.55 0.91 -8.44
CA GLY A 52 5.40 2.31 -8.02
C GLY A 52 6.74 3.02 -7.82
N GLY A 53 7.77 2.31 -7.34
CA GLY A 53 9.13 2.82 -7.22
C GLY A 53 9.76 3.13 -8.58
N LEU A 54 9.62 2.23 -9.55
CA LEU A 54 10.08 2.44 -10.93
C LEU A 54 9.35 3.61 -11.60
N THR A 55 8.02 3.70 -11.43
CA THR A 55 7.23 4.82 -11.95
C THR A 55 7.63 6.13 -11.28
N THR A 56 7.87 6.11 -9.97
CA THR A 56 8.35 7.29 -9.24
C THR A 56 9.72 7.71 -9.74
N LEU A 57 10.67 6.78 -9.91
CA LEU A 57 12.02 7.07 -10.42
C LEU A 57 12.02 7.57 -11.87
N ALA A 58 11.07 7.09 -12.70
CA ALA A 58 10.91 7.58 -14.06
C ALA A 58 10.47 9.06 -14.11
N ILE A 59 9.70 9.52 -13.12
CA ILE A 59 9.12 10.88 -13.08
C ILE A 59 9.96 11.83 -12.19
N CYS A 60 10.35 11.34 -11.03
CA CYS A 60 11.18 11.97 -10.01
C CYS A 60 12.44 11.10 -9.81
N PRO A 61 13.54 11.37 -10.54
CA PRO A 61 14.80 10.67 -10.36
C PRO A 61 15.48 11.13 -9.06
N GLN A 62 14.89 10.77 -7.91
CA GLN A 62 15.36 11.12 -6.57
C GLN A 62 16.79 10.63 -6.26
N PHE A 63 17.23 9.56 -6.95
CA PHE A 63 18.57 8.97 -6.85
C PHE A 63 19.44 9.29 -8.07
N GLY A 64 19.04 10.25 -8.91
CA GLY A 64 19.76 10.65 -10.12
C GLY A 64 19.83 9.58 -11.22
N VAL A 65 19.22 8.42 -10.99
CA VAL A 65 19.01 7.36 -11.97
C VAL A 65 17.57 7.39 -12.47
N GLY A 66 17.39 7.74 -13.75
CA GLY A 66 16.08 7.78 -14.42
C GLY A 66 16.18 7.09 -15.78
N PRO A 67 15.38 6.03 -16.07
CA PRO A 67 15.49 5.27 -17.30
C PRO A 67 14.97 6.01 -18.55
N LEU A 68 14.17 7.06 -18.38
CA LEU A 68 13.39 7.67 -19.47
C LEU A 68 13.65 9.17 -19.69
N ILE A 69 14.30 9.88 -18.76
CA ILE A 69 14.50 11.33 -18.87
C ILE A 69 15.91 11.67 -18.39
N GLN A 70 16.81 12.04 -19.32
CA GLN A 70 18.15 12.53 -19.00
C GLN A 70 18.06 13.91 -18.32
N GLY A 71 17.86 13.91 -17.00
CA GLY A 71 18.19 15.04 -16.13
C GLY A 71 17.09 16.07 -15.82
N HIS A 72 15.92 16.04 -16.48
CA HIS A 72 14.89 17.09 -16.31
C HIS A 72 13.48 16.54 -16.11
N GLY A 73 13.30 15.63 -15.15
CA GLY A 73 11.97 15.17 -14.75
C GLY A 73 11.17 16.25 -14.00
N ILE A 74 9.93 15.91 -13.62
CA ILE A 74 9.07 16.75 -12.75
C ILE A 74 9.79 17.11 -11.44
N GLY A 75 10.71 16.27 -10.98
CA GLY A 75 11.57 16.56 -9.83
C GLY A 75 12.29 17.92 -9.94
N HIS A 76 12.76 18.32 -11.13
CA HIS A 76 13.42 19.62 -11.31
C HIS A 76 12.46 20.80 -11.13
N VAL A 77 11.19 20.65 -11.51
CA VAL A 77 10.15 21.66 -11.29
C VAL A 77 9.88 21.81 -9.79
N PHE A 78 9.73 20.70 -9.07
CA PHE A 78 9.51 20.77 -7.62
C PHE A 78 10.74 21.24 -6.84
N MET A 79 11.95 21.05 -7.37
CA MET A 79 13.17 21.60 -6.78
C MET A 79 13.20 23.14 -6.79
N GLN A 80 12.45 23.82 -7.66
CA GLN A 80 12.30 25.28 -7.60
C GLN A 80 11.59 25.76 -6.32
N PHE A 81 10.79 24.89 -5.70
CA PHE A 81 10.13 25.13 -4.41
C PHE A 81 11.00 24.69 -3.21
N GLY A 82 12.21 24.19 -3.47
CA GLY A 82 13.16 23.71 -2.48
C GLY A 82 13.17 22.20 -2.30
N GLU A 83 14.29 21.69 -1.77
CA GLU A 83 14.53 20.25 -1.55
C GLU A 83 13.42 19.59 -0.74
N THR A 84 12.94 20.28 0.30
CA THR A 84 11.90 19.77 1.20
C THR A 84 10.57 19.55 0.50
N ALA A 85 10.17 20.48 -0.39
CA ALA A 85 8.94 20.37 -1.16
C ALA A 85 9.04 19.24 -2.20
N CYS A 86 10.19 19.14 -2.88
CA CYS A 86 10.45 18.04 -3.81
C CYS A 86 10.39 16.67 -3.12
N ALA A 87 11.04 16.53 -1.96
CA ALA A 87 11.02 15.29 -1.21
C ALA A 87 9.62 14.94 -0.69
N ALA A 88 8.85 15.92 -0.21
CA ALA A 88 7.46 15.73 0.19
C ALA A 88 6.59 15.24 -0.98
N PHE A 89 6.75 15.84 -2.16
CA PHE A 89 6.03 15.40 -3.35
C PHE A 89 6.38 13.97 -3.73
N CYS A 90 7.68 13.62 -3.83
CA CYS A 90 8.07 12.28 -4.26
C CYS A 90 7.67 11.20 -3.24
N GLY A 91 7.63 11.52 -1.94
CA GLY A 91 7.10 10.63 -0.89
C GLY A 91 5.60 10.36 -1.02
N ALA A 92 4.81 11.42 -1.16
CA ALA A 92 3.36 11.29 -1.39
C ALA A 92 3.06 10.57 -2.71
N PHE A 93 3.80 10.90 -3.78
CA PHE A 93 3.63 10.30 -5.10
C PHE A 93 3.94 8.81 -5.09
N TYR A 94 5.05 8.40 -4.49
CA TYR A 94 5.44 6.98 -4.36
C TYR A 94 4.36 6.14 -3.67
N ILE A 95 3.89 6.59 -2.51
CA ILE A 95 2.85 5.87 -1.77
C ILE A 95 1.53 5.82 -2.56
N SER A 96 1.18 6.91 -3.23
CA SER A 96 -0.05 6.99 -4.03
C SER A 96 0.01 6.03 -5.21
N ILE A 97 1.08 6.06 -6.00
CA ILE A 97 1.19 5.23 -7.20
C ILE A 97 1.33 3.74 -6.84
N SER A 98 2.11 3.40 -5.80
CA SER A 98 2.19 2.03 -5.30
C SER A 98 0.83 1.52 -4.81
N THR A 99 0.05 2.37 -4.15
CA THR A 99 -1.30 1.97 -3.71
C THR A 99 -2.26 1.79 -4.88
N ILE A 100 -2.22 2.66 -5.90
CA ILE A 100 -3.01 2.50 -7.13
C ILE A 100 -2.66 1.18 -7.82
N VAL A 101 -1.37 0.88 -7.99
CA VAL A 101 -0.94 -0.39 -8.58
C VAL A 101 -1.40 -1.59 -7.74
N ALA A 102 -1.32 -1.49 -6.41
CA ALA A 102 -1.84 -2.53 -5.52
C ALA A 102 -3.35 -2.74 -5.70
N LEU A 103 -4.13 -1.67 -5.81
CA LEU A 103 -5.57 -1.72 -6.04
C LEU A 103 -5.96 -2.39 -7.37
N LEU A 104 -5.11 -2.27 -8.39
CA LEU A 104 -5.31 -2.89 -9.71
C LEU A 104 -4.98 -4.39 -9.71
N ILE A 105 -3.99 -4.82 -8.92
CA ILE A 105 -3.49 -6.20 -8.90
C ILE A 105 -4.24 -7.08 -7.89
N LEU A 106 -4.66 -6.48 -6.77
CA LEU A 106 -5.35 -7.19 -5.69
C LEU A 106 -6.82 -7.42 -6.04
N LYS A 107 -7.29 -8.65 -5.80
CA LYS A 107 -8.70 -9.00 -5.96
C LYS A 107 -9.56 -8.29 -4.91
N PRO A 108 -10.88 -8.09 -5.13
CA PRO A 108 -11.77 -7.43 -4.17
C PRO A 108 -11.65 -7.94 -2.73
N HIS A 109 -11.62 -9.26 -2.51
CA HIS A 109 -11.48 -9.86 -1.18
C HIS A 109 -10.07 -9.67 -0.58
N GLU A 110 -9.02 -9.62 -1.41
CA GLU A 110 -7.65 -9.36 -0.95
C GLU A 110 -7.48 -7.90 -0.52
N ARG A 111 -8.17 -6.98 -1.23
CA ARG A 111 -8.21 -5.55 -0.90
C ARG A 111 -8.79 -5.34 0.49
N MET A 112 -9.94 -5.92 0.82
CA MET A 112 -10.50 -5.80 2.17
C MET A 112 -9.51 -6.22 3.25
N VAL A 113 -8.87 -7.37 3.09
CA VAL A 113 -7.92 -7.91 4.08
C VAL A 113 -6.69 -7.02 4.23
N ILE A 114 -6.16 -6.51 3.11
CA ILE A 114 -5.00 -5.63 3.11
C ILE A 114 -5.35 -4.27 3.70
N PHE A 115 -6.39 -3.60 3.21
CA PHE A 115 -6.75 -2.24 3.62
C PHE A 115 -7.29 -2.16 5.04
N ASP A 116 -8.03 -3.18 5.51
CA ASP A 116 -8.64 -3.16 6.84
C ASP A 116 -7.67 -3.62 7.94
N TYR A 117 -6.85 -4.64 7.68
CA TYR A 117 -6.03 -5.28 8.74
C TYR A 117 -4.54 -5.02 8.60
N HIS A 118 -4.00 -4.95 7.38
CA HIS A 118 -2.55 -5.00 7.16
C HIS A 118 -1.94 -3.74 6.52
N TYR A 119 -2.74 -2.74 6.17
CA TYR A 119 -2.23 -1.58 5.42
C TYR A 119 -1.20 -0.79 6.20
N ARG A 120 -1.35 -0.67 7.52
CA ARG A 120 -0.34 -0.05 8.40
C ARG A 120 1.01 -0.78 8.33
N LEU A 121 0.99 -2.11 8.35
CA LEU A 121 2.20 -2.93 8.24
C LEU A 121 2.86 -2.76 6.86
N LEU A 122 2.03 -2.73 5.81
CA LEU A 122 2.45 -2.61 4.42
C LEU A 122 3.00 -1.21 4.09
N SER A 123 2.38 -0.16 4.63
CA SER A 123 2.91 1.21 4.60
C SER A 123 4.26 1.29 5.32
N GLY A 124 4.39 0.64 6.48
CA GLY A 124 5.67 0.54 7.18
C GLY A 124 6.74 -0.17 6.34
N PHE A 125 6.37 -1.24 5.63
CA PHE A 125 7.27 -1.94 4.71
C PHE A 125 7.71 -1.05 3.54
N SER A 126 6.81 -0.22 3.01
CA SER A 126 7.10 0.73 1.93
C SER A 126 8.15 1.76 2.37
N VAL A 127 7.97 2.32 3.57
CA VAL A 127 8.92 3.24 4.19
C VAL A 127 10.27 2.56 4.44
N ALA A 128 10.26 1.34 4.99
CA ALA A 128 11.47 0.56 5.23
C ALA A 128 12.26 0.27 3.93
N THR A 129 11.55 -0.09 2.85
CA THR A 129 12.15 -0.34 1.54
C THR A 129 12.82 0.92 0.98
N PHE A 130 12.18 2.08 1.14
CA PHE A 130 12.77 3.35 0.74
C PHE A 130 14.00 3.71 1.58
N LEU A 131 13.94 3.53 2.90
CA LEU A 131 15.10 3.77 3.78
C LEU A 131 16.28 2.88 3.39
N LEU A 132 16.02 1.62 3.03
CA LEU A 132 17.05 0.73 2.51
C LEU A 132 17.66 1.28 1.22
N PHE A 133 16.84 1.73 0.27
CA PHE A 133 17.36 2.35 -0.97
C PHE A 133 18.16 3.62 -0.69
N MET A 134 17.79 4.43 0.29
CA MET A 134 18.55 5.61 0.71
C MET A 134 19.93 5.24 1.27
N VAL A 135 20.00 4.20 2.11
CA VAL A 135 21.28 3.68 2.63
C VAL A 135 22.15 3.19 1.48
N LEU A 136 21.57 2.40 0.56
CA LEU A 136 22.28 1.90 -0.62
C LEU A 136 22.75 3.02 -1.54
N ASN A 137 21.94 4.06 -1.75
CA ASN A 137 22.27 5.22 -2.55
C ASN A 137 23.52 5.92 -2.01
N LYS A 138 23.60 6.09 -0.68
CA LYS A 138 24.77 6.65 -0.02
C LYS A 138 26.00 5.75 -0.14
N SER A 139 25.83 4.44 -0.04
CA SER A 139 26.92 3.48 -0.20
C SER A 139 27.45 3.39 -1.63
N LEU A 140 26.61 3.69 -2.63
CA LEU A 140 26.95 3.65 -4.06
C LEU A 140 27.34 5.01 -4.64
N GLU A 141 27.43 6.06 -3.80
CA GLU A 141 27.77 7.44 -4.19
C GLU A 141 26.93 7.98 -5.38
N LEU A 142 25.68 7.55 -5.46
CA LEU A 142 24.78 7.96 -6.53
C LEU A 142 24.34 9.43 -6.34
N PRO A 143 24.17 10.20 -7.43
CA PRO A 143 23.75 11.59 -7.36
C PRO A 143 22.35 11.72 -6.77
N SER A 144 22.24 12.17 -5.52
CA SER A 144 20.95 12.38 -4.85
C SER A 144 20.39 13.76 -5.16
N LEU A 145 19.08 13.85 -5.42
CA LEU A 145 18.39 15.11 -5.72
C LEU A 145 18.22 15.99 -4.47
N TYR A 146 18.23 15.39 -3.28
CA TYR A 146 18.23 16.08 -1.99
C TYR A 146 19.06 15.30 -0.97
N ASN A 147 19.80 16.00 -0.12
CA ASN A 147 20.63 15.40 0.93
C ASN A 147 20.37 16.00 2.31
N SER A 148 19.49 17.00 2.41
CA SER A 148 19.19 17.66 3.68
C SER A 148 18.33 16.77 4.60
N PRO A 149 18.62 16.73 5.92
CA PRO A 149 17.79 16.03 6.92
C PRO A 149 16.30 16.41 6.85
N SER A 150 15.99 17.67 6.56
CA SER A 150 14.62 18.17 6.41
C SER A 150 13.89 17.53 5.23
N ALA A 151 14.58 17.29 4.11
CA ALA A 151 14.00 16.61 2.96
C ALA A 151 13.64 15.16 3.27
N PHE A 152 14.47 14.44 4.04
CA PHE A 152 14.14 13.09 4.51
C PHE A 152 12.90 13.06 5.39
N VAL A 153 12.83 13.98 6.36
CA VAL A 153 11.66 14.11 7.25
C VAL A 153 10.41 14.44 6.44
N ALA A 154 10.51 15.34 5.48
CA ALA A 154 9.39 15.70 4.61
C ALA A 154 8.92 14.55 3.73
N TRP A 155 9.84 13.74 3.19
CA TRP A 155 9.50 12.51 2.46
C TRP A 155 8.73 11.53 3.34
N LEU A 156 9.19 11.29 4.58
CA LEU A 156 8.54 10.38 5.53
C LEU A 156 7.15 10.88 5.94
N LEU A 157 7.04 12.15 6.34
CA LEU A 157 5.78 12.72 6.80
C LEU A 157 4.74 12.76 5.68
N SER A 158 5.13 13.16 4.47
CA SER A 158 4.24 13.18 3.32
C SER A 158 3.79 11.78 2.89
N GLY A 159 4.69 10.79 2.90
CA GLY A 159 4.36 9.40 2.62
C GLY A 159 3.39 8.81 3.64
N LEU A 160 3.62 9.06 4.94
CA LEU A 160 2.70 8.64 6.01
C LEU A 160 1.35 9.35 5.93
N ALA A 161 1.34 10.65 5.62
CA ALA A 161 0.10 11.40 5.42
C ALA A 161 -0.70 10.87 4.23
N ALA A 162 -0.05 10.63 3.08
CA ALA A 162 -0.68 10.04 1.91
C ALA A 162 -1.25 8.64 2.22
N SER A 163 -0.47 7.81 2.90
CA SER A 163 -0.90 6.49 3.38
C SER A 163 -2.15 6.57 4.25
N ALA A 164 -2.17 7.48 5.23
CA ALA A 164 -3.32 7.68 6.12
C ALA A 164 -4.57 8.14 5.36
N ILE A 165 -4.43 9.07 4.41
CA ILE A 165 -5.52 9.55 3.57
C ILE A 165 -6.07 8.42 2.71
N ILE A 166 -5.21 7.67 2.02
CA ILE A 166 -5.62 6.59 1.13
C ILE A 166 -6.28 5.45 1.91
N SER A 167 -5.81 5.15 3.12
CA SER A 167 -6.47 4.19 4.02
C SER A 167 -7.92 4.59 4.27
N ARG A 168 -8.14 5.86 4.64
CA ARG A 168 -9.49 6.37 4.97
C ARG A 168 -10.40 6.37 3.74
N VAL A 169 -9.89 6.80 2.59
CA VAL A 169 -10.66 6.80 1.34
C VAL A 169 -11.01 5.37 0.91
N SER A 170 -10.05 4.45 0.97
CA SER A 170 -10.25 3.04 0.62
C SER A 170 -11.31 2.38 1.52
N LEU A 171 -11.28 2.67 2.83
CA LEU A 171 -12.27 2.21 3.80
C LEU A 171 -13.67 2.79 3.55
N SER A 172 -13.75 4.01 3.02
CA SER A 172 -15.03 4.62 2.65
C SER A 172 -15.61 3.97 1.40
N LEU A 173 -14.77 3.63 0.43
CA LEU A 173 -15.19 3.00 -0.83
C LEU A 173 -15.65 1.55 -0.65
N THR A 174 -15.11 0.82 0.33
CA THR A 174 -15.55 -0.56 0.63
C THR A 174 -16.86 -0.64 1.42
N LYS A 175 -17.33 0.47 1.99
CA LYS A 175 -18.60 0.55 2.73
C LYS A 175 -19.79 1.00 1.87
N SER A 176 -19.54 1.53 0.68
CA SER A 176 -20.56 1.95 -0.29
C SER A 176 -20.93 0.83 -1.25
#